data_AF-A0A421CX34-F1
#
_entry.id   AF-A0A421CX34-F1
#
_cell.length_a   1.000
_cell.length_b   1.000
_cell.length_c   1.000
_cell.angle_alpha   90.00
_cell.angle_beta   90.00
_cell.angle_gamma   90.00
#
_symmetry.space_group_name_H-M   'P 1'
#
loop_
_entity.id
_entity.type
_entity.pdbx_description
1 polymer ?
#
loop_
_entity_poly.entity_id
_entity_poly.type
_entity_poly.pdbx_seq_one_letter_code
_entity_poly.pdbx_strand_id
1 'polypeptide(L)'
;MSLRSVFVAALATLAMAAPAPEIQARQGMTSNELENGPCRDVTFIFARGSVEQGNMGFIVGPGVCSSLKNDLGSDNVACQGVGGAYTAQLLPNILPQNTDPASIKAATDMFDLANTKCPNTKIVAGGYSQGSAVIDWAIRGLDSDLKAKVKGVVLFGFTRNVADKGQIPGYPKDETKIYCALGDLVCDNTLIITPAHLSYGEDAGDAAKFLASKVQG
;
A
#
# COMPACT_ATOMS: atom_id res chain seq x y z
N MET A 1 -3.88 -82.80 11.20
CA MET A 1 -4.46 -81.64 10.47
C MET A 1 -3.84 -80.36 11.00
N SER A 2 -3.42 -79.48 10.09
CA SER A 2 -2.52 -78.34 10.26
C SER A 2 -3.06 -77.24 11.19
N LEU A 3 -2.28 -76.81 12.19
CA LEU A 3 -2.51 -75.52 12.88
C LEU A 3 -1.75 -74.43 12.11
N ARG A 4 -2.47 -73.49 11.50
CA ARG A 4 -1.91 -72.31 10.82
C ARG A 4 -1.86 -71.14 11.82
N SER A 5 -0.66 -70.69 12.16
CA SER A 5 -0.46 -69.44 12.91
C SER A 5 -0.56 -68.26 11.95
N VAL A 6 -1.50 -67.35 12.22
CA VAL A 6 -1.65 -66.08 11.49
C VAL A 6 -0.90 -65.00 12.27
N PHE A 7 0.19 -64.48 11.69
CA PHE A 7 0.83 -63.26 12.18
C PHE A 7 0.09 -62.05 11.61
N VAL A 8 -0.53 -61.25 12.48
CA VAL A 8 -1.11 -59.95 12.12
C VAL A 8 -0.05 -58.88 12.36
N ALA A 9 0.52 -58.34 11.28
CA ALA A 9 1.39 -57.17 11.35
C ALA A 9 0.52 -55.90 11.33
N ALA A 10 0.47 -55.18 12.45
CA ALA A 10 -0.16 -53.87 12.51
C ALA A 10 0.81 -52.79 11.97
N LEU A 11 0.52 -52.23 10.80
CA LEU A 11 1.18 -51.01 10.32
C LEU A 11 0.56 -49.79 11.00
N ALA A 12 1.30 -49.14 11.89
CA ALA A 12 0.96 -47.81 12.38
C ALA A 12 1.39 -46.76 11.36
N THR A 13 0.44 -46.16 10.65
CA THR A 13 0.69 -45.00 9.78
C THR A 13 0.78 -43.73 10.62
N LEU A 14 1.99 -43.16 10.76
CA LEU A 14 2.16 -41.80 11.25
C LEU A 14 1.75 -40.82 10.14
N ALA A 15 0.59 -40.18 10.31
CA ALA A 15 0.20 -39.03 9.48
C ALA A 15 1.03 -37.81 9.92
N MET A 16 1.97 -37.38 9.09
CA MET A 16 2.62 -36.08 9.29
C MET A 16 1.63 -35.00 8.84
N ALA A 17 1.07 -34.26 9.80
CA ALA A 17 0.32 -33.05 9.51
C ALA A 17 1.32 -31.97 9.05
N ALA A 18 1.37 -31.70 7.75
CA ALA A 18 2.03 -30.49 7.26
C ALA A 18 1.23 -29.27 7.74
N PRO A 19 1.87 -28.19 8.20
CA PRO A 19 1.16 -26.94 8.47
C PRO A 19 0.50 -26.49 7.17
N ALA A 20 -0.82 -26.26 7.21
CA ALA A 20 -1.50 -25.60 6.12
C ALA A 20 -0.84 -24.22 5.89
N PRO A 21 -0.64 -23.77 4.64
CA PRO A 21 -0.27 -22.39 4.41
C PRO A 21 -1.32 -21.52 5.10
N GLU A 22 -0.88 -20.57 5.94
CA GLU A 22 -1.74 -19.52 6.45
C GLU A 22 -2.52 -18.97 5.26
N ILE A 23 -3.83 -19.19 5.27
CA ILE A 23 -4.73 -18.53 4.35
C ILE A 23 -4.49 -17.05 4.60
N GLN A 24 -3.82 -16.37 3.66
CA GLN A 24 -3.70 -14.91 3.62
C GLN A 24 -5.05 -14.37 4.04
N ALA A 25 -5.13 -13.82 5.25
CA ALA A 25 -6.33 -13.22 5.77
C ALA A 25 -6.86 -12.34 4.64
N ARG A 26 -8.08 -12.64 4.13
CA ARG A 26 -8.61 -12.01 2.91
C ARG A 26 -8.33 -10.53 2.95
N GLN A 27 -7.32 -10.11 2.20
CA GLN A 27 -6.89 -8.73 2.21
C GLN A 27 -8.00 -7.93 1.55
N GLY A 28 -8.68 -7.10 2.32
CA GLY A 28 -9.80 -6.32 1.83
C GLY A 28 -9.31 -5.29 0.80
N MET A 29 -10.00 -5.19 -0.32
CA MET A 29 -9.78 -4.09 -1.29
C MET A 29 -10.22 -2.73 -0.75
N THR A 30 -10.85 -2.72 0.43
CA THR A 30 -11.31 -1.53 1.14
C THR A 30 -10.77 -1.53 2.56
N SER A 31 -10.22 -0.40 3.00
CA SER A 31 -9.83 -0.15 4.38
C SER A 31 -10.19 1.27 4.78
N ASN A 32 -10.92 1.41 5.89
CA ASN A 32 -11.43 2.68 6.42
C ASN A 32 -11.12 2.79 7.92
N GLU A 33 -9.94 2.34 8.34
CA GLU A 33 -9.60 2.22 9.77
C GLU A 33 -9.32 3.59 10.38
N LEU A 34 -8.81 4.55 9.60
CA LEU A 34 -8.71 5.93 10.07
C LEU A 34 -10.10 6.56 10.21
N GLU A 35 -11.00 6.37 9.25
CA GLU A 35 -12.35 6.96 9.30
C GLU A 35 -13.19 6.36 10.44
N ASN A 36 -13.23 5.03 10.55
CA ASN A 36 -14.18 4.32 11.41
C ASN A 36 -13.56 3.68 12.65
N GLY A 37 -12.24 3.58 12.72
CA GLY A 37 -11.51 2.92 13.81
C GLY A 37 -11.01 3.89 14.89
N PRO A 38 -10.40 3.34 15.96
CA PRO A 38 -9.68 4.13 16.95
C PRO A 38 -8.37 4.69 16.37
N CYS A 39 -7.80 5.69 17.02
CA CYS A 39 -6.45 6.14 16.67
C CYS A 39 -5.41 5.05 16.92
N ARG A 40 -4.45 4.98 16.02
CA ARG A 40 -3.31 4.08 16.06
C ARG A 40 -2.02 4.89 15.98
N ASP A 41 -0.92 4.34 16.48
CA ASP A 41 0.38 5.02 16.49
C ASP A 41 0.86 5.37 15.08
N VAL A 42 0.50 4.54 14.09
CA VAL A 42 0.82 4.74 12.67
C VAL A 42 -0.45 4.69 11.83
N THR A 43 -0.59 5.65 10.91
CA THR A 43 -1.66 5.67 9.92
C THR A 43 -1.05 5.54 8.52
N PHE A 44 -1.43 4.49 7.80
CA PHE A 44 -1.07 4.27 6.41
C PHE A 44 -2.18 4.75 5.47
N ILE A 45 -1.92 5.81 4.71
CA ILE A 45 -2.84 6.36 3.72
C ILE A 45 -2.42 5.88 2.32
N PHE A 46 -3.32 5.22 1.60
CA PHE A 46 -2.99 4.63 0.30
C PHE A 46 -3.94 5.05 -0.82
N ALA A 47 -3.41 5.44 -1.97
CA ALA A 47 -4.17 5.66 -3.20
C ALA A 47 -3.89 4.55 -4.22
N ARG A 48 -4.94 3.78 -4.56
CA ARG A 48 -4.89 2.68 -5.53
C ARG A 48 -4.59 3.11 -6.97
N GLY A 49 -4.32 2.17 -7.86
CA GLY A 49 -4.17 2.41 -9.29
C GLY A 49 -5.50 2.56 -10.02
N SER A 50 -5.45 3.05 -11.26
CA SER A 50 -6.65 3.15 -12.09
C SER A 50 -7.34 1.81 -12.26
N VAL A 51 -8.67 1.84 -12.36
CA VAL A 51 -9.60 0.70 -12.48
C VAL A 51 -9.59 -0.30 -11.32
N GLU A 52 -8.74 -0.13 -10.31
CA GLU A 52 -8.79 -0.99 -9.13
C GLU A 52 -10.08 -0.74 -8.32
N GLN A 53 -10.60 -1.81 -7.71
CA GLN A 53 -11.81 -1.75 -6.89
C GLN A 53 -11.51 -1.34 -5.45
N GLY A 54 -12.55 -0.95 -4.71
CA GLY A 54 -12.43 -0.47 -3.33
C GLY A 54 -11.66 0.84 -3.24
N ASN A 55 -10.96 1.07 -2.12
CA ASN A 55 -10.10 2.25 -1.92
C ASN A 55 -8.62 1.90 -1.71
N MET A 56 -8.30 0.63 -1.44
CA MET A 56 -6.93 0.12 -1.34
C MET A 56 -6.46 -0.55 -2.64
N GLY A 57 -7.38 -0.94 -3.51
CA GLY A 57 -7.07 -1.76 -4.69
C GLY A 57 -6.79 -3.22 -4.34
N PHE A 58 -6.16 -3.94 -5.25
CA PHE A 58 -5.88 -5.37 -5.11
C PHE A 58 -4.43 -5.76 -5.45
N ILE A 59 -3.63 -4.89 -6.08
CA ILE A 59 -2.24 -5.21 -6.43
C ILE A 59 -1.28 -4.87 -5.28
N VAL A 60 -1.27 -3.61 -4.82
CA VAL A 60 -0.20 -3.11 -3.93
C VAL A 60 -0.72 -2.78 -2.53
N GLY A 61 -1.77 -1.97 -2.45
CA GLY A 61 -2.24 -1.38 -1.19
C GLY A 61 -2.48 -2.38 -0.07
N PRO A 62 -3.25 -3.47 -0.30
CA PRO A 62 -3.52 -4.44 0.75
C PRO A 62 -2.26 -5.20 1.21
N GLY A 63 -1.34 -5.50 0.29
CA GLY A 63 -0.06 -6.14 0.59
C GLY A 63 0.83 -5.30 1.50
N VAL A 64 0.96 -4.00 1.19
CA VAL A 64 1.74 -3.06 2.02
C VAL A 64 1.10 -2.88 3.39
N CYS A 65 -0.23 -2.69 3.44
CA CYS A 65 -0.97 -2.58 4.70
C CYS A 65 -0.76 -3.81 5.60
N SER A 66 -0.90 -5.02 5.05
CA SER A 66 -0.72 -6.25 5.80
C SER A 66 0.72 -6.40 6.28
N SER A 67 1.70 -6.06 5.45
CA SER A 67 3.12 -6.17 5.82
C SER A 67 3.49 -5.16 6.91
N LEU A 68 2.97 -3.93 6.85
CA LEU A 68 3.12 -2.94 7.91
C LEU A 68 2.54 -3.42 9.24
N LYS A 69 1.34 -4.03 9.21
CA LYS A 69 0.72 -4.63 10.41
C LYS A 69 1.55 -5.78 10.97
N ASN A 70 2.20 -6.55 10.12
CA ASN A 70 3.10 -7.62 10.56
C ASN A 70 4.38 -7.05 11.20
N ASP A 71 4.95 -6.00 10.61
CA ASP A 71 6.22 -5.41 11.07
C ASP A 71 6.06 -4.55 12.34
N LEU A 72 4.93 -3.87 12.48
CA LEU A 72 4.69 -2.89 13.56
C LEU A 72 3.69 -3.37 14.62
N GLY A 73 2.99 -4.46 14.36
CA GLY A 73 1.86 -4.94 15.16
C GLY A 73 0.52 -4.42 14.64
N SER A 74 -0.46 -5.32 14.49
CA SER A 74 -1.77 -5.02 13.92
C SER A 74 -2.56 -3.96 14.70
N ASP A 75 -2.29 -3.82 15.99
CA ASP A 75 -2.92 -2.83 16.86
C ASP A 75 -2.21 -1.46 16.86
N ASN A 76 -1.10 -1.33 16.13
CA ASN A 76 -0.36 -0.07 16.03
C ASN A 76 -0.55 0.62 14.67
N VAL A 77 -1.17 -0.05 13.71
CA VAL A 77 -1.34 0.46 12.34
C VAL A 77 -2.81 0.54 11.95
N ALA A 78 -3.25 1.74 11.58
CA ALA A 78 -4.50 1.96 10.85
C ALA A 78 -4.20 2.04 9.34
N CYS A 79 -4.90 1.26 8.53
CA CYS A 79 -4.87 1.43 7.07
C CYS A 79 -6.09 2.22 6.59
N GLN A 80 -5.86 3.16 5.67
CA GLN A 80 -6.90 4.00 5.09
C GLN A 80 -6.67 4.14 3.60
N GLY A 81 -7.64 3.70 2.81
CA GLY A 81 -7.63 3.95 1.38
C GLY A 81 -8.21 5.32 1.05
N VAL A 82 -7.68 5.96 0.02
CA VAL A 82 -8.24 7.18 -0.55
C VAL A 82 -9.46 6.79 -1.41
N GLY A 83 -10.65 7.08 -0.89
CA GLY A 83 -11.93 6.81 -1.54
C GLY A 83 -12.67 8.10 -1.93
N GLY A 84 -13.99 8.08 -1.82
CA GLY A 84 -14.84 9.26 -2.07
C GLY A 84 -14.73 9.74 -3.51
N ALA A 85 -14.27 10.99 -3.69
CA ALA A 85 -14.09 11.58 -5.01
C ALA A 85 -12.97 10.90 -5.82
N TYR A 86 -12.04 10.18 -5.17
CA TYR A 86 -11.04 9.40 -5.88
C TYR A 86 -11.61 8.08 -6.42
N THR A 87 -12.16 8.15 -7.63
CA THR A 87 -12.80 7.00 -8.30
C THR A 87 -11.83 6.13 -9.10
N ALA A 88 -10.55 6.52 -9.19
CA ALA A 88 -9.51 5.83 -9.95
C ALA A 88 -9.88 5.55 -11.43
N GLN A 89 -10.60 6.48 -12.07
CA GLN A 89 -10.92 6.38 -13.49
C GLN A 89 -9.66 6.55 -14.35
N LEU A 90 -9.69 6.05 -15.59
CA LEU A 90 -8.55 6.18 -16.51
C LEU A 90 -8.36 7.60 -17.02
N LEU A 91 -9.45 8.32 -17.32
CA LEU A 91 -9.39 9.63 -17.96
C LEU A 91 -8.54 10.67 -17.19
N PRO A 92 -8.61 10.79 -15.85
CA PRO A 92 -7.76 11.72 -15.12
C PRO A 92 -6.24 11.55 -15.35
N ASN A 93 -5.75 10.39 -15.82
CA ASN A 93 -4.32 10.21 -16.12
C ASN A 93 -3.79 11.11 -17.24
N ILE A 94 -4.67 11.60 -18.14
CA ILE A 94 -4.24 12.46 -19.26
C ILE A 94 -4.15 13.94 -18.88
N LEU A 95 -4.60 14.30 -17.67
CA LEU A 95 -4.54 15.66 -17.17
C LEU A 95 -3.10 16.04 -16.83
N PRO A 96 -2.75 17.34 -16.77
CA PRO A 96 -1.37 17.78 -16.53
C PRO A 96 -0.71 17.25 -15.24
N GLN A 97 -1.52 16.90 -14.24
CA GLN A 97 -1.08 16.36 -12.95
C GLN A 97 -1.09 14.82 -12.92
N ASN A 98 -1.40 14.16 -14.03
CA ASN A 98 -1.67 12.72 -14.17
C ASN A 98 -2.80 12.21 -13.24
N THR A 99 -3.62 13.14 -12.75
CA THR A 99 -4.84 12.92 -11.97
C THR A 99 -5.67 14.22 -12.00
N ASP A 100 -6.84 14.22 -11.37
CA ASP A 100 -7.72 15.39 -11.29
C ASP A 100 -7.70 16.06 -9.90
N PRO A 101 -8.11 17.35 -9.80
CA PRO A 101 -8.12 18.07 -8.53
C PRO A 101 -9.01 17.46 -7.44
N ALA A 102 -10.10 16.79 -7.80
CA ALA A 102 -10.99 16.17 -6.81
C ALA A 102 -10.35 14.93 -6.18
N SER A 103 -9.60 14.17 -6.98
CA SER A 103 -8.77 13.05 -6.52
C SER A 103 -7.65 13.51 -5.58
N ILE A 104 -6.95 14.61 -5.91
CA ILE A 104 -5.94 15.22 -5.03
C ILE A 104 -6.58 15.64 -3.71
N LYS A 105 -7.71 16.35 -3.77
CA LYS A 105 -8.43 16.78 -2.58
C LYS A 105 -8.86 15.60 -1.70
N ALA A 106 -9.36 14.51 -2.29
CA ALA A 106 -9.76 13.33 -1.53
C ALA A 106 -8.61 12.73 -0.72
N ALA A 107 -7.38 12.75 -1.26
CA ALA A 107 -6.20 12.34 -0.49
C ALA A 107 -5.83 13.36 0.58
N THR A 108 -5.83 14.66 0.27
CA THR A 108 -5.60 15.73 1.26
C THR A 108 -6.56 15.61 2.44
N ASP A 109 -7.85 15.35 2.18
CA ASP A 109 -8.87 15.15 3.22
C ASP A 109 -8.53 13.98 4.17
N MET A 110 -7.86 12.92 3.69
CA MET A 110 -7.39 11.82 4.53
C MET A 110 -6.19 12.21 5.41
N PHE A 111 -5.26 13.02 4.88
CA PHE A 111 -4.15 13.57 5.69
C PHE A 111 -4.68 14.52 6.77
N ASP A 112 -5.63 15.39 6.42
CA ASP A 112 -6.29 16.30 7.36
C ASP A 112 -7.07 15.53 8.43
N LEU A 113 -7.78 14.47 8.03
CA LEU A 113 -8.48 13.59 8.96
C LEU A 113 -7.50 12.91 9.94
N ALA A 114 -6.36 12.40 9.46
CA ALA A 114 -5.34 11.82 10.33
C ALA A 114 -4.81 12.85 11.33
N ASN A 115 -4.54 14.07 10.87
CA ASN A 115 -4.06 15.17 11.70
C ASN A 115 -5.06 15.58 12.80
N THR A 116 -6.33 15.67 12.44
CA THR A 116 -7.39 16.20 13.31
C THR A 116 -7.95 15.13 14.25
N LYS A 117 -8.22 13.92 13.74
CA LYS A 117 -8.74 12.81 14.54
C LYS A 117 -7.66 12.20 15.43
N CYS A 118 -6.44 12.07 14.91
CA CYS A 118 -5.35 11.34 15.56
C CYS A 118 -4.06 12.17 15.57
N PRO A 119 -4.01 13.30 16.30
CA PRO A 119 -2.91 14.28 16.20
C PRO A 119 -1.52 13.72 16.54
N ASN A 120 -1.44 12.62 17.28
CA ASN A 120 -0.19 11.96 17.65
C ASN A 120 0.23 10.83 16.69
N THR A 121 -0.60 10.48 15.70
CA THR A 121 -0.26 9.41 14.74
C THR A 121 0.90 9.84 13.86
N LYS A 122 1.84 8.93 13.60
CA LYS A 122 2.86 9.07 12.56
C LYS A 122 2.21 8.66 11.24
N ILE A 123 2.23 9.52 10.23
CA ILE A 123 1.61 9.22 8.94
C ILE A 123 2.65 8.60 8.02
N VAL A 124 2.31 7.48 7.39
CA VAL A 124 3.01 6.96 6.22
C VAL A 124 2.02 6.88 5.06
N ALA A 125 2.51 7.06 3.84
CA ALA A 125 1.64 7.10 2.68
C ALA A 125 2.18 6.26 1.53
N GLY A 126 1.29 5.90 0.61
CA GLY A 126 1.73 5.31 -0.64
C GLY A 126 0.72 5.41 -1.76
N GLY A 127 1.20 5.30 -2.99
CA GLY A 127 0.33 5.33 -4.15
C GLY A 127 0.86 4.48 -5.30
N TYR A 128 -0.04 3.89 -6.06
CA TYR A 128 0.28 3.05 -7.21
C TYR A 128 -0.31 3.64 -8.49
N SER A 129 0.48 3.70 -9.58
CA SER A 129 0.04 4.19 -10.89
C SER A 129 -0.56 5.60 -10.79
N GLN A 130 -1.81 5.84 -11.18
CA GLN A 130 -2.51 7.12 -10.94
C GLN A 130 -2.47 7.57 -9.47
N GLY A 131 -2.66 6.65 -8.53
CA GLY A 131 -2.65 6.94 -7.10
C GLY A 131 -1.31 7.48 -6.61
N SER A 132 -0.20 7.16 -7.29
CA SER A 132 1.11 7.75 -7.00
C SER A 132 1.13 9.26 -7.26
N ALA A 133 0.47 9.72 -8.33
CA ALA A 133 0.31 11.15 -8.63
C ALA A 133 -0.64 11.82 -7.63
N VAL A 134 -1.69 11.12 -7.20
CA VAL A 134 -2.63 11.62 -6.17
C VAL A 134 -1.90 11.92 -4.86
N ILE A 135 -1.11 10.98 -4.35
CA ILE A 135 -0.36 11.15 -3.09
C ILE A 135 0.72 12.22 -3.24
N ASP A 136 1.45 12.20 -4.34
CA ASP A 136 2.48 13.19 -4.64
C ASP A 136 1.93 14.62 -4.62
N TRP A 137 0.85 14.91 -5.36
CA TRP A 137 0.24 16.23 -5.34
C TRP A 137 -0.43 16.60 -4.01
N ALA A 138 -1.04 15.64 -3.32
CA ALA A 138 -1.63 15.88 -2.00
C ALA A 138 -0.55 16.34 -1.02
N ILE A 139 0.59 15.63 -0.96
CA ILE A 139 1.70 15.95 -0.05
C ILE A 139 2.31 17.31 -0.37
N ARG A 140 2.52 17.65 -1.66
CA ARG A 140 3.02 18.99 -2.05
C ARG A 140 2.18 20.11 -1.44
N GLY A 141 0.85 19.93 -1.43
CA GLY A 141 -0.14 20.90 -0.96
C GLY A 141 -0.33 20.99 0.55
N LEU A 142 0.21 20.05 1.34
CA LEU A 142 0.11 20.11 2.80
C LEU A 142 0.89 21.30 3.37
N ASP A 143 0.38 21.90 4.45
CA ASP A 143 1.12 22.85 5.27
C ASP A 143 2.34 22.19 5.92
N SER A 144 3.29 22.99 6.44
CA SER A 144 4.54 22.49 6.99
C SER A 144 4.36 21.54 8.16
N ASP A 145 3.37 21.78 9.01
CA ASP A 145 3.20 21.06 10.26
C ASP A 145 2.61 19.67 10.00
N LEU A 146 1.59 19.60 9.13
CA LEU A 146 1.04 18.32 8.69
C LEU A 146 2.02 17.55 7.82
N LYS A 147 2.73 18.23 6.90
CA LYS A 147 3.78 17.62 6.09
C LYS A 147 4.87 16.98 6.95
N ALA A 148 5.26 17.62 8.05
CA ALA A 148 6.24 17.06 8.99
C ALA A 148 5.74 15.82 9.76
N LYS A 149 4.42 15.54 9.79
CA LYS A 149 3.86 14.30 10.35
C LYS A 149 3.92 13.12 9.37
N VAL A 150 4.07 13.38 8.07
CA VAL A 150 4.31 12.35 7.05
C VAL A 150 5.77 11.94 7.14
N LYS A 151 6.03 10.71 7.60
CA LYS A 151 7.38 10.19 7.89
C LYS A 151 7.97 9.38 6.75
N GLY A 152 7.13 8.84 5.87
CA GLY A 152 7.57 8.00 4.78
C GLY A 152 6.53 7.87 3.69
N VAL A 153 6.97 7.86 2.45
CA VAL A 153 6.12 7.72 1.26
C VAL A 153 6.69 6.69 0.30
N VAL A 154 5.84 5.78 -0.18
CA VAL A 154 6.19 4.78 -1.20
C VAL A 154 5.36 4.96 -2.46
N LEU A 155 6.00 5.10 -3.62
CA LEU A 155 5.33 5.33 -4.90
C LEU A 155 5.68 4.23 -5.89
N PHE A 156 4.68 3.51 -6.39
CA PHE A 156 4.84 2.37 -7.29
C PHE A 156 4.34 2.72 -8.69
N GLY A 157 5.14 2.45 -9.73
CA GLY A 157 4.82 2.84 -11.09
C GLY A 157 4.54 4.34 -11.17
N PHE A 158 5.46 5.14 -10.63
CA PHE A 158 5.25 6.56 -10.39
C PHE A 158 5.07 7.32 -11.71
N THR A 159 3.83 7.65 -12.07
CA THR A 159 3.48 8.25 -13.38
C THR A 159 4.12 9.62 -13.60
N ARG A 160 4.50 10.27 -12.50
CA ARG A 160 5.12 11.58 -12.43
C ARG A 160 6.65 11.53 -12.29
N ASN A 161 7.25 10.33 -12.32
CA ASN A 161 8.66 10.09 -12.04
C ASN A 161 9.62 10.97 -12.86
N VAL A 162 9.54 10.98 -14.19
CA VAL A 162 10.39 11.84 -15.02
C VAL A 162 10.08 13.32 -14.79
N ALA A 163 8.80 13.69 -14.80
CA ALA A 163 8.37 15.07 -14.72
C ALA A 163 8.77 15.74 -13.40
N ASP A 164 8.79 14.97 -12.31
CA ASP A 164 9.19 15.42 -10.98
C ASP A 164 10.57 14.94 -10.55
N LYS A 165 11.35 14.37 -11.47
CA LYS A 165 12.78 14.01 -11.29
C LYS A 165 13.01 12.99 -10.16
N GLY A 166 12.13 11.98 -10.06
CA GLY A 166 12.27 10.89 -9.10
C GLY A 166 12.17 11.33 -7.64
N GLN A 167 11.25 12.26 -7.35
CA GLN A 167 11.00 12.77 -6.00
C GLN A 167 9.57 13.31 -5.88
N ILE A 168 9.14 13.58 -4.65
CA ILE A 168 8.03 14.48 -4.34
C ILE A 168 8.64 15.87 -4.08
N PRO A 169 8.45 16.88 -4.95
CA PRO A 169 8.89 18.25 -4.76
C PRO A 169 8.45 18.83 -3.41
N GLY A 170 9.42 19.41 -2.70
CA GLY A 170 9.16 20.01 -1.38
C GLY A 170 8.93 19.01 -0.24
N TYR A 171 9.23 17.72 -0.46
CA TYR A 171 9.22 16.68 0.56
C TYR A 171 10.59 15.95 0.62
N PRO A 172 11.07 15.47 1.78
CA PRO A 172 12.39 14.87 1.91
C PRO A 172 12.58 13.64 1.01
N LYS A 173 13.72 13.60 0.31
CA LYS A 173 14.06 12.48 -0.59
C LYS A 173 14.31 11.19 0.16
N ASP A 174 14.93 11.27 1.32
CA ASP A 174 15.23 10.12 2.18
C ASP A 174 13.99 9.55 2.87
N GLU A 175 12.89 10.31 2.91
CA GLU A 175 11.56 9.83 3.33
C GLU A 175 10.71 9.34 2.14
N THR A 176 11.23 9.39 0.91
CA THR A 176 10.53 8.92 -0.29
C THR A 176 11.23 7.70 -0.89
N LYS A 177 10.47 6.65 -1.21
CA LYS A 177 10.98 5.51 -1.97
C LYS A 177 10.10 5.26 -3.19
N ILE A 178 10.72 5.26 -4.36
CA ILE A 178 10.04 5.06 -5.65
C ILE A 178 10.41 3.68 -6.18
N TYR A 179 9.38 2.91 -6.56
CA TYR A 179 9.47 1.63 -7.22
C TYR A 179 9.09 1.83 -8.69
N CYS A 180 10.07 1.69 -9.56
CA CYS A 180 9.91 1.70 -11.01
C CYS A 180 10.58 0.44 -11.57
N ALA A 181 9.77 -0.57 -11.87
CA ALA A 181 10.23 -1.84 -12.40
C ALA A 181 10.87 -1.64 -13.78
N LEU A 182 11.90 -2.45 -14.08
CA LEU A 182 12.50 -2.43 -15.41
C LEU A 182 11.45 -2.82 -16.45
N GLY A 183 11.23 -1.94 -17.43
CA GLY A 183 10.22 -2.12 -18.47
C GLY A 183 8.83 -1.57 -18.13
N ASP A 184 8.65 -0.93 -16.97
CA ASP A 184 7.47 -0.11 -16.71
C ASP A 184 7.61 1.26 -17.38
N LEU A 185 6.97 1.41 -18.54
CA LEU A 185 7.04 2.63 -19.35
C LEU A 185 6.24 3.80 -18.75
N VAL A 186 5.42 3.57 -17.73
CA VAL A 186 4.68 4.64 -17.04
C VAL A 186 5.64 5.52 -16.25
N CYS A 187 6.71 4.94 -15.70
CA CYS A 187 7.78 5.69 -15.04
C CYS A 187 8.59 6.57 -16.01
N ASP A 188 8.48 6.33 -17.32
CA ASP A 188 9.17 7.07 -18.39
C ASP A 188 8.25 8.10 -19.07
N ASN A 189 7.24 8.59 -18.35
CA ASN A 189 6.30 9.62 -18.81
C ASN A 189 5.44 9.19 -20.01
N THR A 190 5.06 7.91 -20.04
CA THR A 190 4.04 7.37 -20.95
C THR A 190 2.83 6.89 -20.16
N LEU A 191 1.75 6.54 -20.85
CA LEU A 191 0.60 5.84 -20.26
C LEU A 191 0.50 4.39 -20.77
N ILE A 192 1.63 3.80 -21.17
CA ILE A 192 1.69 2.45 -21.71
C ILE A 192 1.86 1.46 -20.57
N ILE A 193 0.83 0.65 -20.34
CA ILE A 193 0.83 -0.37 -19.31
C ILE A 193 1.49 -1.65 -19.83
N THR A 194 2.64 -2.01 -19.26
CA THR A 194 3.34 -3.27 -19.53
C THR A 194 3.11 -4.27 -18.38
N PRO A 195 3.48 -5.57 -18.53
CA PRO A 195 3.41 -6.51 -17.42
C PRO A 195 4.23 -6.08 -16.20
N ALA A 196 5.34 -5.36 -16.40
CA ALA A 196 6.15 -4.80 -15.30
C ALA A 196 5.37 -3.78 -14.48
N HIS A 197 4.43 -3.05 -15.07
CA HIS A 197 3.57 -2.13 -14.32
C HIS A 197 2.63 -2.86 -13.35
N LEU A 198 2.37 -4.15 -13.57
CA LEU A 198 1.43 -4.95 -12.78
C LEU A 198 2.12 -5.83 -11.72
N SER A 199 3.45 -5.79 -11.60
CA SER A 199 4.22 -6.70 -10.72
C SER A 199 4.52 -6.15 -9.33
N TYR A 200 4.18 -4.90 -9.04
CA TYR A 200 4.57 -4.22 -7.78
C TYR A 200 4.01 -4.83 -6.49
N GLY A 201 3.09 -5.78 -6.57
CA GLY A 201 2.67 -6.56 -5.40
C GLY A 201 3.84 -7.29 -4.73
N GLU A 202 4.88 -7.65 -5.50
CA GLU A 202 6.10 -8.30 -5.00
C GLU A 202 6.94 -7.38 -4.10
N ASP A 203 6.86 -6.06 -4.31
CA ASP A 203 7.60 -5.04 -3.55
C ASP A 203 6.94 -4.67 -2.22
N ALA A 204 5.74 -5.19 -1.93
CA ALA A 204 4.95 -4.77 -0.78
C ALA A 204 5.67 -4.94 0.56
N GLY A 205 6.42 -6.04 0.73
CA GLY A 205 7.20 -6.30 1.96
C GLY A 205 8.39 -5.36 2.12
N ASP A 206 9.10 -5.04 1.04
CA ASP A 206 10.23 -4.09 1.06
C ASP A 206 9.73 -2.66 1.33
N ALA A 207 8.59 -2.29 0.75
CA ALA A 207 7.93 -1.01 1.02
C ALA A 207 7.47 -0.87 2.47
N ALA A 208 6.86 -1.91 3.04
CA ALA A 208 6.48 -1.89 4.45
C ALA A 208 7.69 -1.73 5.38
N LYS A 209 8.78 -2.45 5.13
CA LYS A 209 10.03 -2.30 5.90
C LYS A 209 10.62 -0.89 5.80
N PHE A 210 10.63 -0.31 4.60
CA PHE A 210 11.06 1.07 4.43
C PHE A 210 10.20 2.03 5.27
N LEU A 211 8.88 1.95 5.16
CA LEU A 211 7.96 2.79 5.93
C LEU A 211 8.08 2.57 7.44
N ALA A 212 8.18 1.32 7.89
CA ALA A 212 8.38 0.95 9.30
C ALA A 212 9.64 1.60 9.86
N SER A 213 10.75 1.58 9.10
CA SER A 213 12.01 2.22 9.51
C SER A 213 11.92 3.74 9.71
N LYS A 214 10.90 4.40 9.16
CA LYS A 214 10.68 5.85 9.31
C LYS A 214 9.85 6.22 10.54
N VAL A 215 9.17 5.25 11.13
CA VAL A 215 8.29 5.45 12.29
C VAL A 215 8.80 4.76 13.55
N GLN A 216 9.68 3.77 13.39
CA GLN A 216 10.43 3.15 14.50
C GLN A 216 11.66 4.01 14.81
N GLY A 217 11.49 4.87 15.81
CA GLY A 217 12.47 5.84 16.30
C GLY A 217 11.89 6.56 17.50
#